data_AF-A0A0C4USH7-F1
#
_entry.id   AF-A0A0C4USH7-F1
#
_cell.length_a   1.000
_cell.length_b   1.000
_cell.length_c   1.000
_cell.angle_alpha   90.00
_cell.angle_beta   90.00
_cell.angle_gamma   90.00
#
_symmetry.space_group_name_H-M   'P 1'
#
loop_
_entity.id
_entity.type
_entity.pdbx_description
1 polymer ?
#
loop_
_entity_poly.entity_id
_entity_poly.type
_entity_poly.pdbx_seq_one_letter_code
_entity_poly.pdbx_strand_id
1 'polypeptide(L)' 'AYGIHLGTEMCKKILAHGIKTVHLYTLNLEKSALAILANLG' A
#
# COMPACT_ATOMS: atom_id res chain seq x y z
N ALA A 1 -0.45 -5.58 -13.17
CA ALA A 1 0.09 -4.91 -11.96
C ALA A 1 -0.26 -5.71 -10.70
N TYR A 2 0.32 -6.90 -10.53
CA TYR A 2 -0.05 -7.81 -9.43
C TYR A 2 0.39 -7.29 -8.06
N GLY A 3 1.65 -6.87 -7.91
CA GLY A 3 2.17 -6.39 -6.64
C GLY A 3 1.46 -5.13 -6.12
N ILE A 4 1.07 -4.21 -7.01
CA ILE A 4 0.30 -3.01 -6.64
C ILE A 4 -1.09 -3.43 -6.15
N HIS A 5 -1.80 -4.30 -6.89
CA HIS A 5 -3.12 -4.79 -6.48
C HIS A 5 -3.07 -5.49 -5.12
N LEU A 6 -2.15 -6.45 -4.96
CA LEU A 6 -1.99 -7.18 -3.71
C LEU A 6 -1.62 -6.24 -2.54
N GLY A 7 -0.66 -5.33 -2.77
CA GLY A 7 -0.25 -4.35 -1.77
C GLY A 7 -1.39 -3.42 -1.33
N THR A 8 -2.22 -2.97 -2.28
CA THR A 8 -3.42 -2.18 -1.99
C THR A 8 -4.41 -2.96 -1.12
N GLU A 9 -4.75 -4.20 -1.47
CA GLU A 9 -5.71 -5.00 -0.70
C GLU A 9 -5.19 -5.35 0.71
N MET A 10 -3.88 -5.62 0.83
CA MET A 10 -3.24 -5.79 2.13
C MET A 10 -3.35 -4.52 2.99
N CYS A 11 -3.03 -3.35 2.42
CA CYS A 11 -3.11 -2.08 3.14
C CYS A 11 -4.55 -1.78 3.58
N LYS A 12 -5.55 -1.97 2.69
CA LYS A 12 -6.97 -1.81 3.05
C LYS A 12 -7.38 -2.71 4.21
N LYS A 13 -6.97 -4.00 4.18
CA LYS A 13 -7.28 -4.94 5.26
C LYS A 13 -6.66 -4.48 6.58
N ILE A 14 -5.39 -4.07 6.58
CA ILE A 14 -4.69 -3.57 7.76
C ILE A 14 -5.40 -2.33 8.34
N LEU A 15 -5.71 -1.34 7.50
CA LEU A 15 -6.38 -0.11 7.90
C LEU A 15 -7.79 -0.39 8.46
N ALA A 16 -8.54 -1.32 7.85
CA ALA A 16 -9.86 -1.73 8.32
C ALA A 16 -9.84 -2.39 9.71
N HIS A 17 -8.71 -2.94 10.16
CA HIS A 17 -8.55 -3.48 11.51
C HIS A 17 -8.20 -2.39 12.56
N GLY A 18 -8.29 -1.11 12.20
CA GLY A 18 -8.06 0.02 13.12
C GLY A 18 -6.59 0.44 13.25
N ILE A 19 -5.69 -0.15 12.47
CA ILE A 19 -4.29 0.27 12.40
C ILE A 19 -4.23 1.60 11.64
N LYS A 20 -3.63 2.62 12.26
CA LYS A 20 -3.70 4.00 11.76
C LYS A 20 -2.59 4.36 10.78
N THR A 21 -1.51 3.57 10.75
CA THR A 21 -0.29 3.90 10.00
C THR A 21 0.27 2.66 9.30
N VAL A 22 0.80 2.86 8.09
CA VAL A 22 1.47 1.83 7.29
C VAL A 22 2.81 2.38 6.83
N HIS A 23 3.89 1.62 7.04
CA HIS A 23 5.23 1.95 6.54
C HIS A 23 5.55 1.07 5.33
N LEU A 24 5.90 1.67 4.19
CA LEU A 24 6.22 0.98 2.95
C LEU A 24 7.73 0.90 2.75
N TYR A 25 8.26 -0.31 2.61
CA TYR A 25 9.63 -0.51 2.15
C TYR A 25 9.70 -0.30 0.64
N THR A 26 10.26 0.83 0.23
CA THR A 26 10.29 1.26 -1.18
C THR A 26 11.47 0.69 -1.96
N LEU A 27 12.52 0.19 -1.28
CA LEU A 27 13.77 -0.27 -1.91
C LEU A 27 14.39 0.80 -2.84
N ASN A 28 14.31 2.08 -2.45
CA ASN A 28 14.69 3.24 -3.27
C ASN A 28 13.93 3.36 -4.60
N LEU A 29 12.74 2.75 -4.71
CA LEU A 29 11.85 2.82 -5.87
C LEU A 29 10.49 3.42 -5.48
N GLU A 30 10.01 4.39 -6.26
CA GLU A 30 8.79 5.13 -5.91
C GLU A 30 7.52 4.59 -6.57
N LYS A 31 7.62 4.01 -7.78
CA LYS A 31 6.47 3.73 -8.66
C LYS A 31 5.40 2.87 -8.00
N SER A 32 5.81 1.76 -7.38
CA SER A 32 4.87 0.81 -6.77
C SER A 32 4.26 1.36 -5.48
N ALA A 33 5.06 2.02 -4.64
CA ALA A 33 4.60 2.61 -3.39
C ALA A 33 3.60 3.74 -3.64
N LEU A 34 3.90 4.64 -4.58
CA LEU A 34 3.00 5.72 -4.98
C LEU A 34 1.70 5.19 -5.59
N ALA A 35 1.75 4.17 -6.43
CA ALA A 35 0.55 3.57 -7.01
C ALA A 35 -0.32 2.87 -5.95
N ILE A 36 0.29 2.20 -4.97
CA ILE A 36 -0.45 1.62 -3.84
C ILE A 36 -1.11 2.74 -3.04
N LEU A 37 -0.38 3.80 -2.70
CA LEU A 37 -0.88 4.93 -1.94
C LEU A 37 -2.05 5.62 -2.67
N ALA A 38 -1.92 5.89 -3.96
CA ALA A 38 -2.99 6.50 -4.77
C ALA A 38 -4.29 5.69 -4.78
N ASN A 39 -4.21 4.36 -4.64
CA ASN A 39 -5.40 3.49 -4.55
C ASN A 39 -6.04 3.46 -3.15
N LEU A 40 -5.38 3.99 -2.12
CA LEU A 40 -5.88 4.02 -0.73
C LEU A 40 -6.72 5.26 -0.42
N GLY A 41 -6.76 6.24 -1.33
CA GLY A 41 -7.44 7.52 -1.15
C GLY A 41 -6.58 8.53 -0.41
#